data_AF-X6P5T0-F1
#
_entry.id   AF-X6P5T0-F1
#
_cell.length_a   1.000
_cell.length_b   1.000
_cell.length_c   1.000
_cell.angle_alpha   90.00
_cell.angle_beta   90.00
_cell.angle_gamma   90.00
#
_symmetry.space_group_name_H-M   'P 1'
#
loop_
_entity.id
_entity.type
_entity.pdbx_description
1 polymer ?
#
loop_
_entity_poly.entity_id
_entity_poly.type
_entity_poly.pdbx_seq_one_letter_code
_entity_poly.pdbx_strand_id
1 'polypeptide(L)'
;MASKLDCQNFLDQKLQEITSPDTINKYYVLANDFVNNLLAKQKEIISSNKTSPFSCIYGVMLSGCVQKQLVIPSISCGYLVFLYHLKERHFDNSNVEPFEKKHKDILKWMKQSIEKMKNEFDKDEIRILRYSRSSLRIEWKGVEYHIAIAWTFWKRQYCAFDYTQNNVHVYKFLAEQLQIAASDLVEEAPIHQRHIRKTNARWKKFLEKNMSSSLSLLRVYYMRGESIGKNVRSAIMFLKMWQHYQMKGKQHLSNNSLEIMCVHLFDRLKKKSQCDTPIFSFDIIAEFFHSIMQFKKCASKKILPMEWPYQKNKFQCLIKSKHIHKYKQTFNSGDIVILDNLIIR
;
A
#
# COMPACT_ATOMS: atom_id res chain seq x y z
N MET A 1 4.68 -6.20 39.81
CA MET A 1 4.92 -6.16 38.35
C MET A 1 3.57 -6.15 37.66
N ALA A 2 3.37 -5.29 36.66
CA ALA A 2 2.13 -5.30 35.86
C ALA A 2 2.01 -6.63 35.09
N SER A 3 0.81 -7.18 34.96
CA SER A 3 0.58 -8.39 34.17
C SER A 3 0.73 -8.08 32.66
N LYS A 4 0.98 -9.11 31.84
CA LYS A 4 0.99 -8.94 30.37
C LYS A 4 -0.33 -8.36 29.84
N LEU A 5 -1.45 -8.71 30.48
CA LEU A 5 -2.76 -8.20 30.14
C LEU A 5 -2.88 -6.70 30.44
N ASP A 6 -2.37 -6.25 31.58
CA ASP A 6 -2.36 -4.81 31.92
C ASP A 6 -1.54 -4.00 30.92
N CYS A 7 -0.36 -4.50 30.54
CA CYS A 7 0.46 -3.88 29.51
C CYS A 7 -0.26 -3.84 28.15
N GLN A 8 -0.94 -4.93 27.76
CA GLN A 8 -1.72 -4.99 26.52
C GLN A 8 -2.86 -3.97 26.54
N ASN A 9 -3.62 -3.89 27.63
CA ASN A 9 -4.72 -2.94 27.78
C ASN A 9 -4.24 -1.49 27.70
N PHE A 10 -3.12 -1.19 28.37
CA PHE A 10 -2.50 0.13 28.30
C PHE A 10 -2.06 0.49 26.88
N LEU A 11 -1.41 -0.45 26.16
CA LEU A 11 -1.03 -0.23 24.77
C LEU A 11 -2.26 0.05 23.89
N ASP A 12 -3.30 -0.76 24.02
CA ASP A 12 -4.51 -0.60 23.22
C ASP A 12 -5.21 0.74 23.49
N GLN A 13 -5.28 1.16 24.75
CA GLN A 13 -5.82 2.48 25.13
C GLN A 13 -5.01 3.61 24.49
N LYS A 14 -3.67 3.55 24.57
CA LYS A 14 -2.80 4.56 23.95
C LYS A 14 -2.94 4.60 22.43
N LEU A 15 -3.08 3.44 21.79
CA LEU A 15 -3.32 3.38 20.34
C LEU A 15 -4.70 3.93 19.96
N GLN A 16 -5.72 3.71 20.78
CA GLN A 16 -7.05 4.29 20.56
C GLN A 16 -7.06 5.81 20.68
N GLU A 17 -6.37 6.37 21.68
CA GLU A 17 -6.19 7.82 21.83
C GLU A 17 -5.56 8.45 20.58
N ILE A 18 -4.60 7.75 19.95
CA ILE A 18 -3.90 8.23 18.76
C ILE A 18 -4.72 8.00 17.47
N THR A 19 -5.55 6.97 17.40
CA THR A 19 -6.24 6.56 16.17
C THR A 19 -7.75 6.67 16.26
N SER A 20 -8.22 7.87 16.63
CA SER A 20 -9.65 8.14 16.66
C SER A 20 -10.30 7.94 15.27
N PRO A 21 -11.54 7.41 15.21
CA PRO A 21 -12.27 7.27 13.95
C PRO A 21 -12.33 8.57 13.14
N ASP A 22 -12.46 9.72 13.79
CA ASP A 22 -12.52 11.03 13.15
C ASP A 22 -11.21 11.36 12.42
N THR A 23 -10.07 11.04 13.03
CA THR A 23 -8.76 11.27 12.40
C THR A 23 -8.58 10.41 11.16
N ILE A 24 -9.07 9.17 11.19
CA ILE A 24 -9.06 8.29 10.02
C ILE A 24 -10.04 8.81 8.95
N ASN A 25 -11.23 9.23 9.37
CA ASN A 25 -12.27 9.74 8.48
C ASN A 25 -11.80 11.00 7.72
N LYS A 26 -10.98 11.84 8.37
CA LYS A 26 -10.37 13.02 7.76
C LYS A 26 -9.59 12.68 6.47
N TYR A 27 -8.94 11.52 6.38
CA TYR A 27 -8.27 11.08 5.15
C TYR A 27 -9.25 10.81 4.00
N TYR A 28 -10.44 10.27 4.28
CA TYR A 28 -11.43 10.01 3.23
C TYR A 28 -12.09 11.31 2.78
N VAL A 29 -12.50 12.16 3.73
CA VAL A 29 -13.12 13.45 3.45
C VAL A 29 -12.19 14.33 2.60
N LEU A 30 -10.93 14.50 3.03
CA LEU A 30 -9.97 15.34 2.31
C LEU A 30 -9.49 14.71 1.00
N ALA A 31 -9.46 13.39 0.88
CA ALA A 31 -9.21 12.73 -0.40
C ALA A 31 -10.34 13.00 -1.40
N ASN A 32 -11.60 12.94 -0.97
CA ASN A 32 -12.74 13.26 -1.84
C ASN A 32 -12.72 14.73 -2.24
N ASP A 33 -12.49 15.65 -1.30
CA ASP A 33 -12.31 17.07 -1.59
C ASP A 33 -11.23 17.30 -2.67
N PHE A 34 -10.06 16.68 -2.50
CA PHE A 34 -8.99 16.75 -3.49
C PHE A 34 -9.40 16.20 -4.87
N VAL A 35 -10.03 15.02 -4.91
CA VAL A 35 -10.47 14.38 -6.17
C VAL A 35 -11.53 15.22 -6.86
N ASN A 36 -12.51 15.76 -6.13
CA ASN A 36 -13.54 16.64 -6.67
C ASN A 36 -12.94 17.90 -7.31
N ASN A 37 -11.95 18.51 -6.67
CA ASN A 37 -11.22 19.65 -7.23
C ASN A 37 -10.49 19.29 -8.53
N LEU A 38 -9.83 18.11 -8.60
CA LEU A 38 -9.22 17.64 -9.85
C LEU A 38 -10.24 17.43 -10.97
N LEU A 39 -11.39 16.83 -10.65
CA LEU A 39 -12.47 16.60 -11.61
C LEU A 39 -13.08 17.92 -12.10
N ALA A 40 -13.20 18.93 -11.23
CA ALA A 40 -13.62 20.27 -11.63
C ALA A 40 -12.64 20.90 -12.63
N LYS A 41 -11.33 20.85 -12.35
CA LYS A 41 -10.29 21.33 -13.28
C LYS A 41 -10.26 20.58 -14.60
N GLN A 42 -10.56 19.28 -14.59
CA GLN A 42 -10.73 18.53 -15.82
C GLN A 42 -11.92 19.05 -16.64
N LYS A 43 -13.08 19.29 -16.00
CA LYS A 43 -14.28 19.81 -16.66
C LYS A 43 -14.05 21.19 -17.28
N GLU A 44 -13.38 22.10 -16.58
CA GLU A 44 -13.00 23.44 -17.10
C GLU A 44 -12.13 23.35 -18.37
N ILE A 45 -11.20 22.38 -18.43
CA ILE A 45 -10.34 22.18 -19.60
C ILE A 45 -11.15 21.62 -20.78
N ILE A 46 -12.07 20.68 -20.51
CA ILE A 46 -12.94 20.11 -21.53
C ILE A 46 -13.88 21.18 -22.10
N SER A 47 -14.46 22.03 -21.26
CA SER A 47 -15.33 23.14 -21.72
C SER A 47 -14.59 24.18 -22.56
N SER A 48 -13.26 24.24 -22.49
CA SER A 48 -12.43 25.06 -23.37
C SER A 48 -11.92 24.32 -24.61
N ASN A 49 -12.56 23.20 -24.99
CA ASN A 49 -12.23 22.36 -26.14
C ASN A 49 -10.78 21.84 -26.15
N LYS A 50 -10.16 21.70 -24.97
CA LYS A 50 -8.80 21.15 -24.83
C LYS A 50 -8.83 19.71 -24.34
N THR A 51 -7.94 18.88 -24.87
CA THR A 51 -7.77 17.50 -24.39
C THR A 51 -7.00 17.48 -23.08
N SER A 52 -7.56 16.82 -22.05
CA SER A 52 -6.85 16.61 -20.77
C SER A 52 -6.23 15.21 -20.72
N PRO A 53 -4.92 15.05 -20.40
CA PRO A 53 -4.31 13.75 -20.15
C PRO A 53 -5.05 12.93 -19.07
N PHE A 54 -5.67 13.60 -18.11
CA PHE A 54 -6.43 12.99 -17.02
C PHE A 54 -7.76 12.38 -17.47
N SER A 55 -8.28 12.74 -18.65
CA SER A 55 -9.59 12.27 -19.15
C SER A 55 -9.74 10.75 -19.27
N CYS A 56 -8.62 10.02 -19.33
CA CYS A 56 -8.63 8.57 -19.37
C CYS A 56 -8.78 7.89 -18.01
N ILE A 57 -8.64 8.64 -16.91
CA ILE A 57 -8.84 8.11 -15.55
C ILE A 57 -10.33 7.87 -15.35
N TYR A 58 -10.72 6.63 -15.06
CA TYR A 58 -12.12 6.28 -14.79
C TYR A 58 -12.47 6.30 -13.30
N GLY A 59 -11.46 6.28 -12.44
CA GLY A 59 -11.66 6.04 -11.02
C GLY A 59 -10.43 6.26 -10.16
N VAL A 60 -10.62 6.15 -8.85
CA VAL A 60 -9.60 6.34 -7.83
C VAL A 60 -9.88 5.41 -6.64
N MET A 61 -8.83 5.02 -5.93
CA MET A 61 -8.97 4.31 -4.66
C MET A 61 -7.96 4.82 -3.64
N LEU A 62 -8.35 4.78 -2.36
CA LEU A 62 -7.43 4.93 -1.24
C LEU A 62 -7.01 3.55 -0.75
N SER A 63 -5.70 3.38 -0.63
CA SER A 63 -5.05 2.13 -0.28
C SER A 63 -4.04 2.37 0.84
N GLY A 64 -3.13 1.42 1.08
CA GLY A 64 -2.07 1.56 2.07
C GLY A 64 -2.58 1.61 3.51
N CYS A 65 -1.91 2.38 4.38
CA CYS A 65 -2.16 2.39 5.82
C CYS A 65 -3.60 2.78 6.19
N VAL A 66 -4.20 3.72 5.46
CA VAL A 66 -5.55 4.21 5.76
C VAL A 66 -6.58 3.10 5.53
N GLN A 67 -6.59 2.48 4.36
CA GLN A 67 -7.52 1.39 4.06
C GLN A 67 -7.27 0.15 4.91
N LYS A 68 -6.00 -0.13 5.26
CA LYS A 68 -5.61 -1.22 6.19
C LYS A 68 -6.06 -0.98 7.64
N GLN A 69 -6.47 0.25 7.98
CA GLN A 69 -6.72 0.69 9.36
C GLN A 69 -5.45 0.61 10.24
N LEU A 70 -4.29 0.86 9.64
CA LEU A 70 -2.96 0.90 10.26
C LEU A 70 -2.34 2.29 10.16
N VAL A 71 -3.19 3.32 10.12
CA VAL A 71 -2.79 4.73 10.04
C VAL A 71 -2.35 5.20 11.42
N ILE A 72 -1.24 5.93 11.46
CA ILE A 72 -0.81 6.69 12.63
C ILE A 72 -0.78 8.15 12.15
N PRO A 73 -1.57 9.06 12.76
CA PRO A 73 -1.58 10.48 12.38
C PRO A 73 -0.18 11.07 12.43
N SER A 74 0.07 12.10 11.61
CA SER A 74 1.37 12.76 11.38
C SER A 74 2.55 11.88 10.90
N ILE A 75 2.42 10.55 10.93
CA ILE A 75 3.45 9.60 10.48
C ILE A 75 3.04 8.95 9.15
N SER A 76 1.75 8.61 9.01
CA SER A 76 1.23 7.93 7.83
C SER A 76 0.76 8.93 6.78
N CYS A 77 0.84 8.52 5.51
CA CYS A 77 0.22 9.22 4.39
C CYS A 77 -0.90 8.36 3.78
N GLY A 78 -1.90 9.02 3.19
CA GLY A 78 -2.90 8.36 2.35
C GLY A 78 -2.25 7.91 1.03
N TYR A 79 -2.59 6.72 0.53
CA TYR A 79 -2.08 6.25 -0.76
C TYR A 79 -3.20 6.24 -1.79
N LEU A 80 -3.27 7.29 -2.62
CA LEU A 80 -4.26 7.47 -3.67
C LEU A 80 -3.76 6.85 -4.97
N VAL A 81 -4.54 5.94 -5.54
CA VAL A 81 -4.23 5.30 -6.82
C VAL A 81 -5.31 5.67 -7.82
N PHE A 82 -4.96 6.48 -8.82
CA PHE A 82 -5.84 6.83 -9.93
C PHE A 82 -5.72 5.79 -11.03
N LEU A 83 -6.87 5.34 -11.53
CA LEU A 83 -6.99 4.17 -12.39
C LEU A 83 -7.45 4.56 -13.79
N TYR A 84 -6.74 4.09 -14.81
CA TYR A 84 -7.27 4.05 -16.18
C TYR A 84 -7.40 2.62 -16.68
N HIS A 85 -8.29 2.42 -17.65
CA HIS A 85 -8.53 1.12 -18.27
C HIS A 85 -7.64 0.95 -19.51
N LEU A 86 -7.01 -0.20 -19.62
CA LEU A 86 -6.25 -0.62 -20.78
C LEU A 86 -6.68 -2.03 -21.18
N LYS A 87 -7.41 -2.16 -22.30
CA LYS A 87 -7.75 -3.48 -22.85
C LYS A 87 -6.47 -4.28 -23.11
N GLU A 88 -6.39 -5.53 -22.65
CA GLU A 88 -5.19 -6.37 -22.76
C GLU A 88 -4.65 -6.45 -24.20
N ARG A 89 -5.54 -6.55 -25.18
CA ARG A 89 -5.19 -6.58 -26.62
C ARG A 89 -4.45 -5.33 -27.12
N HIS A 90 -4.50 -4.21 -26.40
CA HIS A 90 -3.78 -2.97 -26.74
C HIS A 90 -2.44 -2.87 -26.02
N PHE A 91 -2.09 -3.83 -25.15
CA PHE A 91 -0.81 -3.86 -24.48
C PHE A 91 0.23 -4.59 -25.35
N ASP A 92 1.25 -3.84 -25.78
CA ASP A 92 2.38 -4.38 -26.53
C ASP A 92 3.62 -4.48 -25.62
N ASN A 93 4.11 -5.71 -25.40
CA ASN A 93 5.30 -5.96 -24.58
C ASN A 93 6.58 -5.38 -25.19
N SER A 94 6.60 -5.18 -26.52
CA SER A 94 7.74 -4.63 -27.25
C SER A 94 7.81 -3.10 -27.16
N ASN A 95 6.65 -2.44 -26.95
CA ASN A 95 6.52 -0.99 -26.92
C ASN A 95 5.82 -0.49 -25.66
N VAL A 96 6.54 -0.53 -24.53
CA VAL A 96 6.00 -0.11 -23.21
C VAL A 96 6.09 1.41 -22.98
N GLU A 97 6.93 2.11 -23.75
CA GLU A 97 7.21 3.55 -23.59
C GLU A 97 5.97 4.45 -23.61
N PRO A 98 4.96 4.24 -24.48
CA PRO A 98 3.75 5.07 -24.48
C PRO A 98 2.99 5.04 -23.14
N PHE A 99 3.01 3.91 -22.42
CA PHE A 99 2.36 3.80 -21.12
C PHE A 99 3.11 4.58 -20.04
N GLU A 100 4.45 4.54 -20.05
CA GLU A 100 5.26 5.33 -19.13
C GLU A 100 5.11 6.83 -19.40
N LYS A 101 5.07 7.22 -20.68
CA LYS A 101 4.80 8.59 -21.10
C LYS A 101 3.42 9.06 -20.61
N LYS A 102 2.39 8.24 -20.81
CA LYS A 102 1.03 8.53 -20.32
C LYS A 102 0.98 8.74 -18.80
N HIS A 103 1.67 7.92 -18.01
CA HIS A 103 1.78 8.12 -16.56
C HIS A 103 2.41 9.46 -16.21
N LYS A 104 3.51 9.82 -16.88
CA LYS A 104 4.20 11.10 -16.67
C LYS A 104 3.31 12.27 -17.03
N ASP A 105 2.58 12.19 -18.13
CA ASP A 105 1.70 13.26 -18.61
C ASP A 105 0.53 13.48 -17.64
N ILE A 106 -0.07 12.41 -17.11
CA ILE A 106 -1.14 12.50 -16.10
C ILE A 106 -0.60 13.13 -14.80
N LEU A 107 0.55 12.67 -14.29
CA LEU A 107 1.15 13.23 -13.07
C LEU A 107 1.57 14.70 -13.25
N LYS A 108 2.12 15.05 -14.42
CA LYS A 108 2.46 16.43 -14.76
C LYS A 108 1.21 17.30 -14.79
N TRP A 109 0.13 16.82 -15.40
CA TRP A 109 -1.15 17.51 -15.42
C TRP A 109 -1.70 17.72 -14.00
N MET A 110 -1.72 16.68 -13.15
CA MET A 110 -2.15 16.80 -11.76
C MET A 110 -1.33 17.85 -10.99
N LYS A 111 0.00 17.82 -11.15
CA LYS A 111 0.90 18.81 -10.53
C LYS A 111 0.52 20.23 -10.93
N GLN A 112 0.33 20.47 -12.22
CA GLN A 112 -0.06 21.79 -12.73
C GLN A 112 -1.45 22.22 -12.23
N SER A 113 -2.40 21.29 -12.14
CA SER A 113 -3.72 21.56 -11.57
C SER A 113 -3.63 21.93 -10.08
N ILE A 114 -2.79 21.24 -9.31
CA ILE A 114 -2.54 21.56 -7.89
C ILE A 114 -1.87 22.94 -7.74
N GLU A 115 -0.90 23.26 -8.60
CA GLU A 115 -0.25 24.59 -8.59
C GLU A 115 -1.25 25.72 -8.87
N LYS A 116 -2.22 25.48 -9.76
CA LYS A 116 -3.32 26.43 -10.01
C LYS A 116 -4.25 26.54 -8.80
N MET A 117 -4.70 25.41 -8.24
CA MET A 117 -5.53 25.39 -7.04
C MET A 117 -4.86 26.14 -5.89
N LYS A 118 -3.56 25.97 -5.69
CA LYS A 118 -2.80 26.70 -4.66
C LYS A 118 -2.87 28.23 -4.82
N ASN A 119 -3.03 28.74 -6.04
CA ASN A 119 -3.21 30.17 -6.29
C ASN A 119 -4.66 30.64 -6.08
N GLU A 120 -5.63 29.73 -6.14
CA GLU A 120 -7.07 29.99 -5.98
C GLU A 120 -7.53 29.85 -4.52
N PHE A 121 -6.89 28.97 -3.75
CA PHE A 121 -7.15 28.72 -2.34
C PHE A 121 -6.08 29.35 -1.44
N ASP A 122 -6.24 29.24 -0.13
CA ASP A 122 -5.20 29.62 0.83
C ASP A 122 -3.90 28.82 0.57
N LYS A 123 -2.80 29.54 0.36
CA LYS A 123 -1.52 28.98 -0.08
C LYS A 123 -0.91 28.02 0.93
N ASP A 124 -1.26 28.17 2.21
CA ASP A 124 -0.67 27.39 3.30
C ASP A 124 -1.33 26.01 3.47
N GLU A 125 -2.51 25.80 2.88
CA GLU A 125 -3.22 24.52 2.97
C GLU A 125 -2.74 23.46 1.95
N ILE A 126 -2.07 23.89 0.87
CA ILE A 126 -1.72 23.00 -0.26
C ILE A 126 -0.22 23.05 -0.53
N ARG A 127 0.46 21.90 -0.38
CA ARG A 127 1.90 21.77 -0.61
C ARG A 127 2.22 20.58 -1.51
N ILE A 128 3.10 20.79 -2.49
CA ILE A 128 3.73 19.68 -3.23
C ILE A 128 5.01 19.31 -2.50
N LEU A 129 5.00 18.18 -1.81
CA LEU A 129 6.14 17.70 -1.01
C LEU A 129 7.20 17.05 -1.88
N ARG A 130 6.78 16.32 -2.93
CA ARG A 130 7.69 15.66 -3.85
C ARG A 130 7.02 15.43 -5.20
N TYR A 131 7.76 15.66 -6.28
CA TYR A 131 7.36 15.30 -7.62
C TYR A 131 8.45 14.50 -8.33
N SER A 132 8.06 13.43 -9.02
CA SER A 132 8.94 12.65 -9.88
C SER A 132 8.18 12.08 -11.07
N ARG A 133 8.90 11.45 -12.00
CA ARG A 133 8.32 10.75 -13.16
C ARG A 133 7.31 9.65 -12.81
N SER A 134 7.33 9.14 -11.57
CA SER A 134 6.49 8.00 -11.16
C SER A 134 5.73 8.21 -9.86
N SER A 135 5.81 9.41 -9.27
CA SER A 135 5.15 9.69 -7.99
C SER A 135 4.92 11.18 -7.79
N LEU A 136 3.82 11.49 -7.14
CA LEU A 136 3.50 12.81 -6.64
C LEU A 136 3.13 12.67 -5.16
N ARG A 137 3.78 13.44 -4.29
CA ARG A 137 3.40 13.56 -2.88
C ARG A 137 2.96 14.98 -2.61
N ILE A 138 1.81 15.10 -1.98
CA ILE A 138 1.21 16.37 -1.61
C ILE A 138 0.84 16.36 -0.14
N GLU A 139 0.74 17.55 0.42
CA GLU A 139 -0.05 17.81 1.60
C GLU A 139 -1.29 18.60 1.15
N TRP A 140 -2.47 18.08 1.50
CA TRP A 140 -3.75 18.69 1.22
C TRP A 140 -4.48 18.93 2.53
N LYS A 141 -4.63 20.20 2.91
CA LYS A 141 -5.30 20.65 4.13
C LYS A 141 -4.77 19.94 5.39
N GLY A 142 -3.44 19.89 5.47
CA GLY A 142 -2.70 19.27 6.58
C GLY A 142 -2.65 17.73 6.57
N VAL A 143 -3.08 17.07 5.50
CA VAL A 143 -2.97 15.60 5.35
C VAL A 143 -2.08 15.24 4.16
N GLU A 144 -1.09 14.40 4.39
CA GLU A 144 -0.20 13.92 3.33
C GLU A 144 -0.83 12.82 2.49
N TYR A 145 -0.75 12.95 1.16
CA TYR A 145 -1.11 11.93 0.19
C TYR A 145 0.06 11.59 -0.73
N HIS A 146 0.28 10.30 -0.93
CA HIS A 146 1.10 9.77 -2.01
C HIS A 146 0.17 9.32 -3.14
N ILE A 147 0.35 9.94 -4.31
CA ILE A 147 -0.44 9.72 -5.51
C ILE A 147 0.35 8.83 -6.48
N ALA A 148 -0.31 7.77 -6.94
CA ALA A 148 0.16 6.89 -8.00
C ALA A 148 -0.86 6.79 -9.13
N ILE A 149 -0.37 6.54 -10.34
CA ILE A 149 -1.18 6.20 -11.51
C ILE A 149 -1.01 4.71 -11.78
N ALA A 150 -2.11 4.01 -12.04
CA ALA A 150 -2.07 2.63 -12.48
C ALA A 150 -3.05 2.37 -13.62
N TRP A 151 -2.66 1.53 -14.57
CA TRP A 151 -3.62 0.90 -15.46
C TRP A 151 -4.08 -0.45 -14.93
N THR A 152 -5.30 -0.76 -15.31
CA THR A 152 -6.01 -2.01 -15.04
C THR A 152 -6.43 -2.61 -16.38
N PHE A 153 -6.39 -3.93 -16.49
CA PHE A 153 -6.90 -4.68 -17.64
C PHE A 153 -8.43 -4.82 -17.60
N TRP A 154 -9.01 -4.79 -16.40
CA TRP A 154 -10.45 -4.75 -16.17
C TRP A 154 -10.87 -3.47 -15.44
N LYS A 155 -11.98 -2.86 -15.89
CA LYS A 155 -12.54 -1.69 -15.21
C LYS A 155 -13.16 -2.14 -13.88
N ARG A 156 -12.68 -1.59 -12.77
CA ARG A 156 -13.16 -1.91 -11.42
C ARG A 156 -14.28 -0.95 -11.05
N GLN A 157 -15.51 -1.40 -11.18
CA GLN A 157 -16.68 -0.55 -10.95
C GLN A 157 -16.66 0.08 -9.56
N TYR A 158 -16.30 -0.67 -8.52
CA TYR A 158 -16.20 -0.21 -7.12
C TYR A 158 -15.11 0.87 -6.86
N CYS A 159 -14.37 1.32 -7.87
CA CYS A 159 -13.44 2.45 -7.77
C CYS A 159 -13.78 3.58 -8.75
N ALA A 160 -14.81 3.41 -9.57
CA ALA A 160 -15.13 4.36 -10.62
C ALA A 160 -15.77 5.63 -10.04
N PHE A 161 -15.54 6.78 -10.69
CA PHE A 161 -16.06 8.06 -10.20
C PHE A 161 -17.60 8.12 -10.17
N ASP A 162 -18.25 7.30 -10.97
CA ASP A 162 -19.70 7.19 -11.16
C ASP A 162 -20.36 6.08 -10.33
N TYR A 163 -19.60 5.37 -9.48
CA TYR A 163 -20.11 4.19 -8.75
C TYR A 163 -20.89 4.53 -7.48
N THR A 164 -20.40 5.49 -6.70
CA THR A 164 -20.99 5.92 -5.43
C THR A 164 -21.82 7.21 -5.61
N GLN A 165 -22.30 7.76 -4.50
CA GLN A 165 -23.00 9.05 -4.48
C GLN A 165 -22.15 10.19 -5.07
N ASN A 166 -22.82 11.25 -5.53
CA ASN A 166 -22.16 12.45 -6.06
C ASN A 166 -21.08 12.96 -5.10
N ASN A 167 -19.91 13.29 -5.66
CA ASN A 167 -18.75 13.84 -4.95
C ASN A 167 -18.09 12.91 -3.90
N VAL A 168 -18.50 11.64 -3.84
CA VAL A 168 -17.84 10.59 -3.05
C VAL A 168 -17.26 9.59 -4.03
N HIS A 169 -15.94 9.49 -4.07
CA HIS A 169 -15.15 8.64 -4.96
C HIS A 169 -14.20 7.71 -4.20
N VAL A 170 -13.87 8.08 -2.98
CA VAL A 170 -12.94 7.37 -2.10
C VAL A 170 -13.65 7.09 -0.78
N TYR A 171 -13.71 5.82 -0.38
CA TYR A 171 -14.41 5.41 0.84
C TYR A 171 -13.73 4.21 1.50
N LYS A 172 -14.00 4.03 2.79
CA LYS A 172 -13.55 2.87 3.55
C LYS A 172 -14.36 1.66 3.06
N PHE A 173 -13.69 0.65 2.53
CA PHE A 173 -14.35 -0.56 2.08
C PHE A 173 -14.86 -1.32 3.30
N LEU A 174 -16.05 -1.88 3.22
CA LEU A 174 -16.52 -2.90 4.15
C LEU A 174 -15.77 -4.21 3.91
N ALA A 175 -15.85 -5.15 4.86
CA ALA A 175 -15.17 -6.44 4.75
C ALA A 175 -15.60 -7.20 3.47
N GLU A 176 -16.89 -7.22 3.18
CA GLU A 176 -17.48 -7.86 1.99
C GLU A 176 -17.02 -7.19 0.70
N GLN A 177 -17.06 -5.85 0.63
CA GLN A 177 -16.58 -5.09 -0.53
C GLN A 177 -15.09 -5.34 -0.79
N LEU A 178 -14.29 -5.47 0.28
CA LEU A 178 -12.87 -5.76 0.17
C LEU A 178 -12.60 -7.20 -0.27
N GLN A 179 -13.45 -8.15 0.11
CA GLN A 179 -13.39 -9.54 -0.36
C GLN A 179 -13.74 -9.64 -1.85
N ILE A 180 -14.78 -8.94 -2.31
CA ILE A 180 -15.13 -8.85 -3.74
C ILE A 180 -13.95 -8.27 -4.51
N ALA A 181 -13.46 -7.10 -4.09
CA ALA A 181 -12.30 -6.47 -4.70
C ALA A 181 -11.08 -7.41 -4.70
N ALA A 182 -10.82 -8.13 -3.60
CA ALA A 182 -9.71 -9.06 -3.56
C ALA A 182 -9.85 -10.22 -4.56
N SER A 183 -11.06 -10.72 -4.78
CA SER A 183 -11.33 -11.79 -5.73
C SER A 183 -11.00 -11.33 -7.17
N ASP A 184 -11.54 -10.18 -7.58
CA ASP A 184 -11.28 -9.58 -8.90
C ASP A 184 -9.78 -9.34 -9.14
N LEU A 185 -9.09 -8.79 -8.13
CA LEU A 185 -7.68 -8.46 -8.22
C LEU A 185 -6.79 -9.69 -8.29
N VAL A 186 -7.19 -10.78 -7.62
CA VAL A 186 -6.47 -12.05 -7.71
C VAL A 186 -6.59 -12.65 -9.11
N GLU A 187 -7.78 -12.57 -9.72
CA GLU A 187 -8.02 -13.06 -11.07
C GLU A 187 -7.25 -12.25 -12.15
N GLU A 188 -7.09 -10.94 -11.93
CA GLU A 188 -6.33 -10.07 -12.84
C GLU A 188 -4.79 -10.21 -12.68
N ALA A 189 -4.31 -10.58 -11.49
CA ALA A 189 -2.88 -10.63 -11.18
C ALA A 189 -2.03 -11.48 -12.15
N PRO A 190 -2.46 -12.68 -12.61
CA PRO A 190 -1.75 -13.47 -13.62
C PRO A 190 -1.51 -12.73 -14.94
N ILE A 191 -2.42 -11.82 -15.34
CA ILE A 191 -2.29 -11.04 -16.58
C ILE A 191 -1.10 -10.10 -16.46
N HIS A 192 -1.02 -9.33 -15.36
CA HIS A 192 0.13 -8.47 -15.07
C HIS A 192 1.45 -9.26 -15.07
N GLN A 193 1.49 -10.41 -14.40
CA GLN A 193 2.69 -11.25 -14.34
C GLN A 193 3.15 -11.73 -15.71
N ARG A 194 2.20 -12.15 -16.56
CA ARG A 194 2.48 -12.63 -17.92
C ARG A 194 3.21 -11.56 -18.72
N HIS A 195 2.77 -10.31 -18.64
CA HIS A 195 3.41 -9.19 -19.31
C HIS A 195 4.77 -8.85 -18.71
N ILE A 196 4.89 -8.80 -17.38
CA ILE A 196 6.17 -8.57 -16.69
C ILE A 196 7.23 -9.59 -17.12
N ARG A 197 6.86 -10.87 -17.27
CA ARG A 197 7.77 -11.95 -17.70
C ARG A 197 8.20 -11.85 -19.17
N LYS A 198 7.32 -11.34 -20.04
CA LYS A 198 7.57 -11.20 -21.49
C LYS A 198 8.33 -9.92 -21.84
N THR A 199 8.36 -8.96 -20.94
CA THR A 199 9.01 -7.66 -21.16
C THR A 199 10.50 -7.69 -20.80
N ASN A 200 11.29 -6.84 -21.48
CA ASN A 200 12.72 -6.70 -21.22
C ASN A 200 13.04 -6.07 -19.84
N ALA A 201 14.30 -6.18 -19.43
CA ALA A 201 14.76 -5.70 -18.12
C ALA A 201 14.55 -4.19 -17.89
N ARG A 202 14.62 -3.37 -18.95
CA ARG A 202 14.43 -1.90 -18.89
C ARG A 202 13.05 -1.54 -18.33
N TRP A 203 12.01 -2.24 -18.77
CA TRP A 203 10.63 -1.91 -18.46
C TRP A 203 10.04 -2.69 -17.29
N LYS A 204 10.69 -3.79 -16.88
CA LYS A 204 10.21 -4.68 -15.81
C LYS A 204 9.82 -3.92 -14.52
N LYS A 205 10.68 -3.02 -14.05
CA LYS A 205 10.44 -2.22 -12.83
C LYS A 205 9.24 -1.28 -12.96
N PHE A 206 8.98 -0.75 -14.15
CA PHE A 206 7.81 0.09 -14.40
C PHE A 206 6.52 -0.74 -14.34
N LEU A 207 6.51 -1.92 -14.97
CA LEU A 207 5.38 -2.84 -14.94
C LEU A 207 5.10 -3.39 -13.53
N GLU A 208 6.15 -3.74 -12.76
CA GLU A 208 6.05 -4.17 -11.36
C GLU A 208 5.45 -3.07 -10.47
N LYS A 209 5.85 -1.80 -10.67
CA LYS A 209 5.25 -0.66 -9.97
C LYS A 209 3.78 -0.48 -10.32
N ASN A 210 3.43 -0.63 -11.61
CA ASN A 210 2.04 -0.57 -12.04
C ASN A 210 1.22 -1.67 -11.37
N MET A 211 1.67 -2.93 -11.47
CA MET A 211 1.03 -4.08 -10.82
C MET A 211 0.89 -3.84 -9.31
N SER A 212 1.92 -3.33 -8.64
CA SER A 212 1.85 -3.07 -7.19
C SER A 212 0.88 -1.96 -6.80
N SER A 213 0.66 -0.98 -7.67
CA SER A 213 -0.29 0.12 -7.42
C SER A 213 -1.71 -0.37 -7.73
N SER A 214 -1.87 -0.99 -8.90
CA SER A 214 -3.08 -1.63 -9.40
C SER A 214 -3.63 -2.63 -8.38
N LEU A 215 -2.82 -3.57 -7.89
CA LEU A 215 -3.25 -4.63 -6.98
C LEU A 215 -3.17 -4.26 -5.50
N SER A 216 -2.98 -2.97 -5.17
CA SER A 216 -2.65 -2.56 -3.80
C SER A 216 -3.73 -2.91 -2.76
N LEU A 217 -5.00 -3.01 -3.17
CA LEU A 217 -6.10 -3.45 -2.30
C LEU A 217 -5.98 -4.93 -1.88
N LEU A 218 -5.24 -5.78 -2.59
CA LEU A 218 -4.95 -7.15 -2.11
C LEU A 218 -4.18 -7.10 -0.79
N ARG A 219 -3.14 -6.27 -0.71
CA ARG A 219 -2.43 -6.08 0.57
C ARG A 219 -3.35 -5.53 1.64
N VAL A 220 -4.33 -4.71 1.28
CA VAL A 220 -5.32 -4.20 2.25
C VAL A 220 -6.15 -5.35 2.81
N TYR A 221 -6.71 -6.20 1.95
CA TYR A 221 -7.51 -7.36 2.35
C TYR A 221 -6.78 -8.27 3.34
N TYR A 222 -5.52 -8.62 3.02
CA TYR A 222 -4.73 -9.52 3.85
C TYR A 222 -4.20 -8.87 5.14
N MET A 223 -4.02 -7.55 5.17
CA MET A 223 -3.49 -6.83 6.35
C MET A 223 -4.57 -6.19 7.23
N ARG A 224 -5.86 -6.33 6.88
CA ARG A 224 -6.93 -5.74 7.67
C ARG A 224 -7.04 -6.42 9.03
N GLY A 225 -7.43 -5.66 10.06
CA GLY A 225 -7.47 -6.14 11.45
C GLY A 225 -8.36 -7.37 11.65
N GLU A 226 -9.43 -7.48 10.87
CA GLU A 226 -10.33 -8.63 10.81
C GLU A 226 -9.61 -9.91 10.35
N SER A 227 -8.56 -9.77 9.54
CA SER A 227 -7.74 -10.87 9.02
C SER A 227 -6.54 -11.21 9.91
N ILE A 228 -5.84 -10.19 10.43
CA ILE A 228 -4.58 -10.38 11.18
C ILE A 228 -4.76 -10.43 12.70
N GLY A 229 -5.91 -10.01 13.22
CA GLY A 229 -6.20 -9.93 14.65
C GLY A 229 -5.68 -8.65 15.33
N LYS A 230 -6.33 -8.30 16.44
CA LYS A 230 -6.08 -7.07 17.20
C LYS A 230 -4.63 -6.96 17.70
N ASN A 231 -4.08 -8.02 18.30
CA ASN A 231 -2.74 -7.98 18.89
C ASN A 231 -1.64 -7.80 17.82
N VAL A 232 -1.80 -8.40 16.65
CA VAL A 232 -0.87 -8.20 15.52
C VAL A 232 -0.96 -6.77 15.01
N ARG A 233 -2.17 -6.22 14.88
CA ARG A 233 -2.38 -4.81 14.52
C ARG A 233 -1.70 -3.87 15.52
N SER A 234 -1.90 -4.08 16.83
CA SER A 234 -1.28 -3.25 17.88
C SER A 234 0.25 -3.34 17.84
N ALA A 235 0.82 -4.53 17.63
CA ALA A 235 2.26 -4.70 17.45
C ALA A 235 2.80 -3.94 16.22
N ILE A 236 2.11 -4.02 15.08
CA ILE A 236 2.48 -3.27 13.86
C ILE A 236 2.47 -1.76 14.12
N MET A 237 1.42 -1.25 14.76
CA MET A 237 1.29 0.18 15.04
C MET A 237 2.40 0.65 15.99
N PHE A 238 2.67 -0.10 17.05
CA PHE A 238 3.78 0.17 17.95
C PHE A 238 5.12 0.23 17.21
N LEU A 239 5.43 -0.80 16.41
CA LEU A 239 6.71 -0.89 15.70
C LEU A 239 6.86 0.18 14.60
N LYS A 240 5.77 0.62 13.97
CA LYS A 240 5.78 1.77 13.05
C LYS A 240 6.13 3.07 13.76
N MET A 241 5.53 3.33 14.93
CA MET A 241 5.87 4.49 15.75
C MET A 241 7.33 4.42 16.21
N TRP A 242 7.75 3.28 16.77
CA TRP A 242 9.13 3.03 17.16
C TRP A 242 10.10 3.31 16.00
N GLN A 243 9.82 2.76 14.81
CA GLN A 243 10.68 2.98 13.64
C GLN A 243 10.73 4.46 13.25
N HIS A 244 9.59 5.16 13.25
CA HIS A 244 9.54 6.58 12.90
C HIS A 244 10.39 7.44 13.85
N TYR A 245 10.26 7.24 15.16
CA TYR A 245 10.94 8.07 16.15
C TYR A 245 12.39 7.64 16.39
N GLN A 246 12.67 6.34 16.48
CA GLN A 246 13.98 5.81 16.90
C GLN A 246 14.94 5.55 15.72
N MET A 247 14.40 5.34 14.52
CA MET A 247 15.18 5.07 13.31
C MET A 247 15.24 6.27 12.35
N LYS A 248 14.87 7.47 12.81
CA LYS A 248 15.00 8.70 12.01
C LYS A 248 16.45 8.88 11.54
N GLY A 249 16.64 9.06 10.24
CA GLY A 249 17.96 9.20 9.62
C GLY A 249 18.78 7.90 9.52
N LYS A 250 18.22 6.75 9.93
CA LYS A 250 18.89 5.44 9.87
C LYS A 250 18.22 4.55 8.83
N GLN A 251 18.94 3.53 8.36
CA GLN A 251 18.34 2.48 7.54
C GLN A 251 17.30 1.71 8.36
N HIS A 252 16.12 1.52 7.80
CA HIS A 252 15.01 0.85 8.46
C HIS A 252 14.16 0.07 7.46
N LEU A 253 13.23 -0.75 7.96
CA LEU A 253 12.35 -1.56 7.12
C LEU A 253 11.30 -0.71 6.42
N SER A 254 10.82 -1.18 5.28
CA SER A 254 9.60 -0.61 4.70
C SER A 254 8.38 -0.95 5.58
N ASN A 255 7.34 -0.13 5.54
CA ASN A 255 6.11 -0.42 6.30
C ASN A 255 5.52 -1.80 5.94
N ASN A 256 5.53 -2.16 4.65
CA ASN A 256 5.04 -3.47 4.20
C ASN A 256 5.91 -4.62 4.74
N SER A 257 7.23 -4.42 4.76
CA SER A 257 8.17 -5.40 5.32
C SER A 257 7.89 -5.66 6.79
N LEU A 258 7.81 -4.59 7.60
CA LEU A 258 7.50 -4.66 9.03
C LEU A 258 6.15 -5.34 9.28
N GLU A 259 5.13 -4.97 8.50
CA GLU A 259 3.80 -5.57 8.51
C GLU A 259 3.82 -7.10 8.31
N ILE A 260 4.46 -7.57 7.24
CA ILE A 260 4.58 -9.01 6.93
C ILE A 260 5.36 -9.74 8.02
N MET A 261 6.45 -9.14 8.52
CA MET A 261 7.23 -9.73 9.61
C MET A 261 6.36 -9.94 10.85
N CYS A 262 5.55 -8.97 11.27
CA CYS A 262 4.69 -9.13 12.45
C CYS A 262 3.70 -10.28 12.30
N VAL A 263 3.07 -10.41 11.12
CA VAL A 263 2.10 -11.48 10.86
C VAL A 263 2.80 -12.85 10.83
N HIS A 264 3.97 -12.94 10.20
CA HIS A 264 4.79 -14.15 10.19
C HIS A 264 5.22 -14.58 11.60
N LEU A 265 5.67 -13.64 12.42
CA LEU A 265 6.12 -13.90 13.79
C LEU A 265 4.96 -14.35 14.68
N PHE A 266 3.78 -13.77 14.52
CA PHE A 266 2.58 -14.22 15.22
C PHE A 266 2.22 -15.68 14.87
N ASP A 267 2.21 -16.03 13.59
CA ASP A 267 1.96 -17.42 13.15
C ASP A 267 3.01 -18.39 13.71
N ARG A 268 4.29 -17.97 13.74
CA ARG A 268 5.37 -18.74 14.34
C ARG A 268 5.17 -18.94 15.84
N LEU A 269 4.79 -17.90 16.57
CA LEU A 269 4.49 -17.98 18.00
C LEU A 269 3.32 -18.93 18.24
N LYS A 270 2.24 -18.83 17.44
CA LYS A 270 1.07 -19.72 17.53
C LYS A 270 1.43 -21.20 17.36
N LYS A 271 2.39 -21.52 16.50
CA LYS A 271 2.89 -22.89 16.30
C LYS A 271 3.78 -23.39 17.44
N LYS A 272 4.46 -22.49 18.18
CA LYS A 272 5.33 -22.83 19.31
C LYS A 272 4.55 -22.94 20.63
N SER A 273 3.51 -22.15 20.79
CA SER A 273 2.64 -22.20 21.96
C SER A 273 1.91 -23.54 22.03
N GLN A 274 1.97 -24.22 23.19
CA GLN A 274 0.99 -25.26 23.50
C GLN A 274 -0.41 -24.63 23.42
N CYS A 275 -1.38 -25.37 22.86
CA CYS A 275 -2.74 -24.88 22.64
C CYS A 275 -3.25 -24.10 23.86
N ASP A 276 -3.81 -22.92 23.60
CA ASP A 276 -4.54 -22.03 24.53
C ASP A 276 -3.78 -20.91 25.25
N THR A 277 -2.45 -20.77 25.11
CA THR A 277 -1.79 -19.55 25.63
C THR A 277 -2.07 -18.33 24.71
N PRO A 278 -2.68 -17.24 25.23
CA PRO A 278 -2.91 -16.04 24.42
C PRO A 278 -1.59 -15.36 24.06
N ILE A 279 -1.44 -15.01 22.78
CA ILE A 279 -0.29 -14.27 22.26
C ILE A 279 -0.64 -12.79 22.20
N PHE A 280 0.06 -11.98 22.99
CA PHE A 280 -0.12 -10.53 23.06
C PHE A 280 0.80 -9.78 22.10
N SER A 281 0.55 -8.49 21.92
CA SER A 281 1.34 -7.63 21.04
C SER A 281 2.81 -7.60 21.45
N PHE A 282 3.08 -7.60 22.75
CA PHE A 282 4.44 -7.58 23.31
C PHE A 282 5.22 -8.87 23.01
N ASP A 283 4.56 -10.03 22.89
CA ASP A 283 5.23 -11.27 22.50
C ASP A 283 5.74 -11.16 21.05
N ILE A 284 4.93 -10.57 20.16
CA ILE A 284 5.31 -10.32 18.76
C ILE A 284 6.45 -9.28 18.68
N ILE A 285 6.36 -8.20 19.46
CA ILE A 285 7.38 -7.13 19.51
C ILE A 285 8.72 -7.68 20.02
N ALA A 286 8.70 -8.48 21.09
CA ALA A 286 9.89 -9.12 21.62
C ALA A 286 10.53 -10.06 20.59
N GLU A 287 9.73 -10.91 19.96
CA GLU A 287 10.20 -11.83 18.92
C GLU A 287 10.72 -11.10 17.67
N PHE A 288 10.16 -9.92 17.35
CA PHE A 288 10.64 -9.05 16.27
C PHE A 288 12.05 -8.54 16.54
N PHE A 289 12.29 -7.95 17.72
CA PHE A 289 13.63 -7.49 18.09
C PHE A 289 14.60 -8.63 18.26
N HIS A 290 14.16 -9.76 18.83
CA HIS A 290 14.97 -10.97 18.93
C HIS A 290 15.42 -11.44 17.54
N SER A 291 14.50 -11.50 16.58
CA SER A 291 14.81 -11.86 15.20
C SER A 291 15.84 -10.89 14.61
N ILE A 292 15.62 -9.57 14.68
CA ILE A 292 16.57 -8.55 14.20
C ILE A 292 17.97 -8.70 14.85
N MET A 293 18.03 -8.96 16.15
CA MET A 293 19.30 -9.15 16.86
C MET A 293 20.00 -10.44 16.45
N GLN A 294 19.27 -11.55 16.29
CA GLN A 294 19.82 -12.80 15.80
C GLN A 294 20.48 -12.60 14.42
N PHE A 295 19.89 -11.80 13.53
CA PHE A 295 20.51 -11.48 12.25
C PHE A 295 21.79 -10.67 12.38
N LYS A 296 21.81 -9.65 13.24
CA LYS A 296 23.03 -8.87 13.47
C LYS A 296 24.16 -9.72 14.05
N LYS A 297 23.83 -10.72 14.88
CA LYS A 297 24.82 -11.60 15.53
C LYS A 297 25.22 -12.80 14.68
N CYS A 298 24.38 -13.28 13.76
CA CYS A 298 24.67 -14.44 12.93
C CYS A 298 25.65 -14.08 11.80
N ALA A 299 26.91 -14.47 11.98
CA ALA A 299 27.86 -14.67 10.88
C ALA A 299 27.50 -15.88 9.98
N SER A 300 26.33 -16.50 10.18
CA SER A 300 25.90 -17.67 9.42
C SER A 300 25.43 -17.27 8.02
N LYS A 301 25.90 -17.99 7.00
CA LYS A 301 25.55 -17.88 5.56
C LYS A 301 24.07 -18.11 5.22
N LYS A 302 23.15 -18.14 6.20
CA LYS A 302 21.75 -18.50 6.00
C LYS A 302 20.88 -17.25 5.88
N ILE A 303 20.16 -17.19 4.77
CA ILE A 303 19.06 -16.26 4.54
C ILE A 303 17.87 -16.72 5.38
N LEU A 304 17.19 -15.81 6.10
CA LEU A 304 15.88 -16.15 6.67
C LEU A 304 14.77 -15.66 5.74
N PRO A 305 14.06 -16.58 5.06
CA PRO A 305 12.86 -16.23 4.34
C PRO A 305 11.71 -16.01 5.32
N MET A 306 11.12 -14.82 5.32
CA MET A 306 9.85 -14.55 5.99
C MET A 306 8.74 -14.52 4.95
N GLU A 307 7.92 -15.57 4.96
CA GLU A 307 6.76 -15.72 4.09
C GLU A 307 5.48 -15.27 4.77
N TRP A 308 4.55 -14.74 3.97
CA TRP A 308 3.17 -14.57 4.39
C TRP A 308 2.56 -15.93 4.79
N PRO A 309 2.05 -16.08 6.03
CA PRO A 309 1.67 -17.39 6.55
C PRO A 309 0.34 -17.91 5.99
N TYR A 310 -0.55 -17.03 5.52
CA TYR A 310 -1.87 -17.42 5.05
C TYR A 310 -1.87 -17.67 3.54
N GLN A 311 -1.61 -18.92 3.14
CA GLN A 311 -1.69 -19.40 1.75
C GLN A 311 -3.03 -20.09 1.44
N LYS A 312 -4.15 -19.57 1.96
CA LYS A 312 -5.45 -20.26 1.91
C LYS A 312 -5.98 -20.50 0.49
N ASN A 313 -5.53 -19.75 -0.50
CA ASN A 313 -5.95 -19.94 -1.87
C ASN A 313 -4.83 -20.52 -2.75
N LYS A 314 -5.17 -21.56 -3.52
CA LYS A 314 -4.31 -22.26 -4.51
C LYS A 314 -3.88 -21.38 -5.70
N PHE A 315 -3.86 -20.06 -5.57
CA PHE A 315 -3.38 -19.20 -6.63
C PHE A 315 -1.89 -19.47 -6.83
N GLN A 316 -1.54 -20.04 -7.99
CA GLN A 316 -0.20 -20.50 -8.40
C GLN A 316 0.84 -19.36 -8.52
N CYS A 317 0.48 -18.16 -8.12
CA CYS A 317 1.26 -16.94 -8.29
C CYS A 317 2.21 -16.65 -7.11
N LEU A 318 2.06 -17.30 -5.94
CA LEU A 318 2.87 -17.01 -4.75
C LEU A 318 4.33 -17.49 -4.89
N ILE A 319 5.31 -16.62 -4.61
CA ILE A 319 6.73 -16.99 -4.60
C ILE A 319 7.03 -17.74 -3.31
N LYS A 320 7.23 -19.04 -3.41
CA LYS A 320 7.68 -19.84 -2.27
C LYS A 320 9.16 -19.58 -2.00
N SER A 321 9.62 -19.76 -0.76
CA SER A 321 11.04 -19.72 -0.36
C SER A 321 11.93 -20.54 -1.29
N LYS A 322 11.47 -21.73 -1.70
CA LYS A 322 12.17 -22.58 -2.68
C LYS A 322 12.41 -21.94 -4.06
N HIS A 323 11.72 -20.84 -4.38
CA HIS A 323 11.88 -20.10 -5.63
C HIS A 323 12.80 -18.88 -5.50
N ILE A 324 13.28 -18.53 -4.30
CA ILE A 324 14.14 -17.34 -4.05
C ILE A 324 15.36 -17.32 -4.99
N HIS A 325 15.99 -18.47 -5.21
CA HIS A 325 17.18 -18.58 -6.06
C HIS A 325 16.94 -18.20 -7.53
N LYS A 326 15.68 -18.17 -7.99
CA LYS A 326 15.32 -17.80 -9.38
C LYS A 326 15.30 -16.28 -9.61
N TYR A 327 15.36 -15.47 -8.56
CA TYR A 327 15.11 -14.02 -8.63
C TYR A 327 16.35 -13.12 -8.81
N LYS A 328 17.47 -13.69 -9.28
CA LYS A 328 18.69 -12.95 -9.70
C LYS A 328 19.18 -11.87 -8.71
N GLN A 329 18.97 -12.06 -7.40
CA GLN A 329 19.63 -11.26 -6.37
C GLN A 329 20.75 -12.10 -5.77
N THR A 330 21.98 -11.58 -5.82
CA THR A 330 23.05 -12.03 -4.95
C THR A 330 22.64 -11.64 -3.53
N PHE A 331 22.14 -12.59 -2.77
CA PHE A 331 21.86 -12.40 -1.35
C PHE A 331 23.18 -12.54 -0.59
N ASN A 332 23.45 -11.57 0.27
CA ASN A 332 24.58 -11.63 1.17
C ASN A 332 24.23 -12.46 2.39
N SER A 333 25.26 -13.04 3.01
CA SER A 333 25.14 -13.67 4.32
C SER A 333 24.55 -12.66 5.32
N GLY A 334 23.47 -13.03 6.01
CA GLY A 334 22.80 -12.16 6.98
C GLY A 334 21.60 -11.36 6.43
N ASP A 335 21.24 -11.51 5.15
CA ASP A 335 20.07 -10.83 4.58
C ASP A 335 18.74 -11.41 5.11
N ILE A 336 17.83 -10.53 5.52
CA ILE A 336 16.41 -10.87 5.77
C ILE A 336 15.67 -10.76 4.45
N VAL A 337 15.16 -11.89 3.94
CA VAL A 337 14.37 -11.89 2.70
C VAL A 337 12.90 -11.98 3.05
N ILE A 338 12.18 -10.88 2.81
CA ILE A 338 10.74 -10.82 3.01
C ILE A 338 10.05 -11.14 1.69
N LEU A 339 9.35 -12.27 1.68
CA LEU A 339 8.56 -12.71 0.54
C LEU A 339 7.18 -12.08 0.62
N ASP A 340 7.08 -10.88 0.06
CA ASP A 340 5.82 -10.17 -0.18
C ASP A 340 5.05 -10.82 -1.33
N ASN A 341 4.52 -12.01 -1.04
CA ASN A 341 3.73 -12.80 -1.97
C ASN A 341 2.34 -12.22 -2.24
N LEU A 342 1.96 -11.18 -1.49
CA LEU A 342 0.66 -10.51 -1.60
C LEU A 342 0.55 -9.67 -2.88
N ILE A 343 1.69 -9.17 -3.36
CA ILE A 343 1.83 -8.50 -4.66
C ILE A 343 3.16 -8.98 -5.22
N ILE A 344 3.06 -10.10 -5.94
CA ILE A 344 4.17 -10.82 -6.54
C ILE A 344 5.22 -9.86 -7.11
N ARG A 345 6.46 -10.00 -6.62
CA ARG A 345 7.66 -9.34 -7.17
C ARG A 345 8.38 -10.22 -8.20
#